data_AF-A0A370KZ44-F1
#
_entry.id   AF-A0A370KZ44-F1
#
_cell.length_a   1.000
_cell.length_b   1.000
_cell.length_c   1.000
_cell.angle_alpha   90.00
_cell.angle_beta   90.00
_cell.angle_gamma   90.00
#
_symmetry.space_group_name_H-M   'P 1'
#
loop_
_entity.id
_entity.type
_entity.pdbx_description
1 polymer ?
#
loop_
_entity_poly.entity_id
_entity_poly.type
_entity_poly.pdbx_seq_one_letter_code
_entity_poly.pdbx_strand_id
1 'polypeptide(L)'
;MTKMSTSKTDHMRRAIAIAVRGLDPRETEGGNDLSVLSNDTQFESVEVFDDEISISGRSFSGPIVWHVELVYRDADGDIRQSDSFPGTVTGRFDGEQVVIEHMTADTRSFYQ
;
A
#
# COMPACT_ATOMS: atom_id res chain seq x y z
N MET A 1 -24.12 -25.58 -9.47
CA MET A 1 -22.67 -25.68 -9.77
C MET A 1 -22.01 -24.37 -9.36
N THR A 2 -21.55 -24.22 -8.11
CA THR A 2 -20.86 -22.98 -7.67
C THR A 2 -19.93 -23.27 -6.49
N LYS A 3 -18.77 -23.90 -6.75
CA LYS A 3 -17.68 -24.03 -5.76
C LYS A 3 -16.29 -23.70 -6.32
N MET A 4 -16.16 -23.45 -7.63
CA MET A 4 -14.87 -23.15 -8.27
C MET A 4 -14.53 -21.65 -8.32
N SER A 5 -15.48 -20.74 -8.08
CA SER A 5 -15.29 -19.29 -8.21
C SER A 5 -14.50 -18.65 -7.08
N THR A 6 -14.62 -19.18 -5.86
CA THR A 6 -14.00 -18.61 -4.66
C THR A 6 -12.48 -18.79 -4.70
N SER A 7 -12.01 -20.00 -5.03
CA SER A 7 -10.57 -20.33 -5.05
C SER A 7 -9.75 -19.50 -6.04
N LYS A 8 -10.29 -19.18 -7.23
CA LYS A 8 -9.59 -18.36 -8.23
C LYS A 8 -9.47 -16.91 -7.77
N THR A 9 -10.56 -16.35 -7.25
CA THR A 9 -10.58 -14.98 -6.75
C THR A 9 -9.63 -14.80 -5.58
N ASP A 10 -9.62 -15.75 -4.64
CA ASP A 10 -8.71 -15.74 -3.50
C ASP A 10 -7.24 -15.85 -3.94
N HIS A 11 -6.97 -16.63 -4.99
CA HIS A 11 -5.63 -16.68 -5.58
C HIS A 11 -5.23 -15.33 -6.20
N MET A 12 -6.14 -14.68 -6.92
CA MET A 12 -5.88 -13.37 -7.52
C MET A 12 -5.63 -12.31 -6.45
N ARG A 13 -6.41 -12.30 -5.37
CA ARG A 13 -6.23 -11.41 -4.22
C ARG A 13 -4.86 -11.59 -3.57
N ARG A 14 -4.45 -12.84 -3.31
CA ARG A 14 -3.11 -13.16 -2.80
C ARG A 14 -2.00 -12.70 -3.74
N ALA A 15 -2.17 -12.88 -5.05
CA ALA A 15 -1.20 -12.42 -6.04
C ALA A 15 -1.04 -10.89 -6.02
N ILE A 16 -2.16 -10.15 -5.87
CA ILE A 16 -2.13 -8.70 -5.69
C ILE A 16 -1.38 -8.32 -4.42
N ALA A 17 -1.71 -8.96 -3.29
CA ALA A 17 -1.06 -8.66 -2.01
C ALA A 17 0.46 -8.92 -2.04
N ILE A 18 0.90 -9.97 -2.73
CA ILE A 18 2.33 -10.25 -2.95
C ILE A 18 2.96 -9.15 -3.82
N ALA A 19 2.30 -8.74 -4.91
CA ALA A 19 2.81 -7.70 -5.80
C ALA A 19 2.94 -6.35 -5.05
N VAL A 20 1.95 -5.98 -4.25
CA VAL A 20 1.97 -4.76 -3.42
C VAL A 20 3.15 -4.78 -2.44
N ARG A 21 3.34 -5.88 -1.70
CA ARG A 21 4.42 -6.01 -0.73
C ARG A 21 5.81 -6.12 -1.37
N GLY A 22 5.88 -6.45 -2.65
CA GLY A 22 7.14 -6.58 -3.41
C GLY A 22 7.61 -5.28 -4.07
N LEU A 23 6.79 -4.22 -4.06
CA LEU A 23 7.19 -2.92 -4.57
C LEU A 23 8.09 -2.18 -3.59
N ASP A 24 9.04 -1.40 -4.11
CA ASP A 24 9.72 -0.39 -3.31
C ASP A 24 8.73 0.76 -3.03
N PRO A 25 8.37 1.03 -1.76
CA PRO A 25 7.52 2.15 -1.39
C PRO A 25 7.94 3.47 -2.01
N ARG A 26 9.26 3.72 -2.15
CA ARG A 26 9.82 4.98 -2.67
C ARG A 26 9.54 5.20 -4.16
N GLU A 27 9.17 4.15 -4.88
CA GLU A 27 8.80 4.24 -6.30
C GLU A 27 7.28 4.49 -6.49
N THR A 28 6.52 4.62 -5.40
CA THR A 28 5.07 4.81 -5.43
C THR A 28 4.65 6.26 -5.13
N GLU A 29 3.47 6.66 -5.60
CA GLU A 29 2.88 7.97 -5.28
C GLU A 29 2.74 8.19 -3.76
N GLY A 30 2.12 7.24 -3.06
CA GLY A 30 1.91 7.30 -1.62
C GLY A 30 3.22 7.31 -0.83
N GLY A 31 4.23 6.54 -1.25
CA GLY A 31 5.54 6.61 -0.61
C GLY A 31 6.24 7.95 -0.81
N ASN A 32 6.11 8.56 -1.99
CA ASN A 32 6.62 9.92 -2.22
C ASN A 32 5.91 10.94 -1.31
N ASP A 33 4.58 10.85 -1.16
CA ASP A 33 3.81 11.71 -0.27
C ASP A 33 4.16 11.52 1.22
N LEU A 34 4.49 10.29 1.63
CA LEU A 34 4.92 10.00 3.01
C LEU A 34 6.36 10.44 3.28
N SER A 35 7.21 10.46 2.25
CA SER A 35 8.61 10.83 2.38
C SER A 35 8.82 12.29 2.76
N VAL A 36 7.84 13.16 2.48
CA VAL A 36 7.93 14.60 2.81
C VAL A 36 7.49 14.94 4.23
N LEU A 37 6.94 13.99 4.99
CA LEU A 37 6.40 14.24 6.33
C LEU A 37 7.49 14.38 7.40
N SER A 38 8.70 13.88 7.16
CA SER A 38 9.79 13.91 8.13
C SER A 38 11.15 14.15 7.46
N ASN A 39 12.22 14.28 8.25
CA ASN A 39 13.57 14.40 7.68
C ASN A 39 14.06 13.09 7.07
N ASP A 40 13.55 11.96 7.57
CA ASP A 40 13.86 10.62 7.09
C ASP A 40 12.70 9.68 7.41
N THR A 41 11.84 9.44 6.43
CA THR A 41 10.72 8.50 6.56
C THR A 41 11.21 7.08 6.25
N GLN A 42 11.11 6.21 7.25
CA GLN A 42 11.42 4.80 7.14
C GLN A 42 10.13 4.00 6.90
N PHE A 43 10.08 3.24 5.80
CA PHE A 43 8.94 2.39 5.47
C PHE A 43 9.08 1.04 6.15
N GLU A 44 8.15 0.72 7.05
CA GLU A 44 8.18 -0.55 7.78
C GLU A 44 7.44 -1.65 7.02
N SER A 45 6.20 -1.36 6.60
CA SER A 45 5.38 -2.31 5.84
C SER A 45 4.18 -1.64 5.16
N VAL A 46 3.56 -2.40 4.25
CA VAL A 46 2.25 -2.07 3.68
C VAL A 46 1.30 -3.21 3.99
N GLU A 47 0.26 -2.93 4.78
CA GLU A 47 -0.84 -3.85 5.03
C GLU A 47 -1.82 -3.80 3.86
N VAL A 48 -2.27 -4.98 3.43
CA VAL A 48 -3.23 -5.16 2.34
C VAL A 48 -4.40 -5.97 2.90
N PHE A 49 -5.61 -5.46 2.71
CA PHE A 49 -6.83 -6.12 3.13
C PHE A 49 -7.35 -6.99 1.99
N ASP A 50 -6.76 -8.19 1.84
CA ASP A 50 -7.01 -9.12 0.72
C ASP A 50 -8.52 -9.33 0.46
N ASP A 51 -9.32 -9.43 1.52
CA ASP A 51 -10.76 -9.68 1.44
C ASP A 51 -11.56 -8.47 0.92
N GLU A 52 -11.01 -7.27 1.07
CA GLU A 52 -11.59 -6.00 0.63
C GLU A 52 -11.16 -5.60 -0.78
N ILE A 53 -10.22 -6.34 -1.39
CA ILE A 53 -9.85 -6.15 -2.78
C ILE A 53 -11.04 -6.49 -3.68
N SER A 54 -11.49 -5.47 -4.41
CA SER A 54 -12.48 -5.58 -5.46
C SER A 54 -11.80 -5.88 -6.79
N ILE A 55 -12.26 -6.92 -7.49
CA ILE A 55 -11.75 -7.32 -8.80
C ILE A 55 -12.90 -7.18 -9.80
N SER A 56 -12.69 -6.41 -10.87
CA SER A 56 -13.66 -6.18 -11.93
C SER A 56 -13.01 -6.41 -13.30
N GLY A 57 -13.31 -7.56 -13.89
CA GLY A 57 -12.70 -7.99 -15.16
C GLY A 57 -11.18 -8.14 -15.04
N ARG A 58 -10.43 -7.22 -15.66
CA ARG A 58 -8.96 -7.17 -15.61
C ARG A 58 -8.41 -6.14 -14.63
N SER A 59 -9.26 -5.37 -13.95
CA SER A 59 -8.82 -4.33 -13.02
C SER A 59 -9.09 -4.74 -11.58
N PHE A 60 -8.33 -4.18 -10.65
CA PHE A 60 -8.56 -4.33 -9.23
C PHE A 60 -8.34 -3.02 -8.48
N SER A 61 -8.98 -2.91 -7.32
CA SER A 61 -8.79 -1.83 -6.37
C SER A 61 -8.99 -2.35 -4.95
N GLY A 62 -8.21 -1.85 -3.99
CA GLY A 62 -8.43 -2.18 -2.59
C GLY A 62 -7.78 -1.18 -1.63
N PRO A 63 -8.22 -1.17 -0.37
CA PRO A 63 -7.59 -0.36 0.66
C PRO A 63 -6.23 -0.97 1.06
N ILE A 64 -5.32 -0.09 1.47
CA ILE A 64 -4.04 -0.43 2.08
C ILE A 64 -3.80 0.46 3.30
N VAL A 65 -2.91 0.04 4.19
CA VAL A 65 -2.36 0.89 5.25
C VAL A 65 -0.84 0.88 5.15
N TRP A 66 -0.25 2.06 5.16
CA TRP A 66 1.19 2.27 5.23
C TRP A 66 1.60 2.35 6.69
N HIS A 67 2.61 1.59 7.09
CA HIS A 67 3.25 1.71 8.40
C HIS A 67 4.64 2.31 8.21
N VAL A 68 4.90 3.43 8.87
CA VAL A 68 6.14 4.20 8.74
C VAL A 68 6.67 4.64 10.09
N GLU A 69 7.99 4.76 10.19
CA GLU A 69 8.65 5.53 11.24
C GLU A 69 9.08 6.88 10.66
N LEU A 70 8.56 7.95 11.23
CA LEU A 70 8.90 9.33 10.92
C LEU A 70 10.06 9.77 11.82
N VAL A 71 11.16 10.24 11.22
CA VAL A 71 12.32 10.72 11.98
C VAL A 71 12.48 12.22 11.78
N TYR A 72 12.36 12.96 12.87
CA TYR A 72 12.58 14.41 12.92
C TYR A 72 13.92 14.70 13.58
N ARG A 73 14.80 15.42 12.88
CA ARG A 73 16.09 15.84 13.43
C ARG A 73 15.93 17.17 14.13
N ASP A 74 16.28 17.22 15.41
CA ASP A 74 16.39 18.45 16.17
C ASP A 74 17.81 18.66 16.72
N ALA A 75 18.04 19.76 17.43
CA ALA A 75 19.35 20.10 17.98
C ALA A 75 19.75 19.23 19.19
N ASP A 76 18.76 18.60 19.84
CA ASP A 76 18.90 17.80 21.05
C ASP A 76 18.90 16.27 20.75
N GLY A 77 18.57 15.87 19.51
CA GLY A 77 18.60 14.50 19.02
C GLY A 77 17.61 14.21 17.88
N ASP A 78 17.47 12.94 17.54
CA ASP A 78 16.44 12.48 16.59
C ASP A 78 15.18 12.09 17.38
N ILE A 79 14.04 12.70 17.05
CA ILE A 79 12.72 12.27 17.51
C ILE A 79 12.17 11.27 16.49
N ARG A 80 11.78 10.08 16.98
CA ARG A 80 11.19 9.02 16.16
C ARG A 80 9.75 8.79 16.54
N GLN A 81 8.89 8.66 15.55
CA GLN A 81 7.45 8.44 15.74
C GLN A 81 6.95 7.43 14.72
N SER A 82 6.41 6.31 15.20
CA SER A 82 5.66 5.38 14.35
C SER A 82 4.26 5.92 14.07
N ASP A 83 3.84 5.86 12.82
CA ASP A 83 2.50 6.29 12.40
C ASP A 83 1.96 5.38 11.29
N SER A 84 0.65 5.49 11.03
CA SER A 84 -0.03 4.67 10.02
C SER A 84 -0.98 5.50 9.18
N PHE A 85 -0.85 5.36 7.86
CA PHE A 85 -1.60 6.16 6.90
C PHE A 85 -2.47 5.26 6.02
N PRO A 86 -3.80 5.49 5.97
CA PRO A 86 -4.65 4.75 5.05
C PRO A 86 -4.33 5.14 3.61
N GLY A 87 -4.60 4.23 2.67
CA GLY A 87 -4.31 4.43 1.26
C GLY A 87 -5.18 3.58 0.38
N THR A 88 -4.94 3.65 -0.93
CA THR A 88 -5.60 2.79 -1.91
C THR A 88 -4.57 2.27 -2.90
N VAL A 89 -4.72 1.00 -3.28
CA VAL A 89 -4.02 0.42 -4.42
C VAL A 89 -4.98 0.17 -5.56
N THR A 90 -4.56 0.49 -6.78
CA THR A 90 -5.27 0.13 -8.02
C THR A 90 -4.30 -0.44 -9.04
N GLY A 91 -4.79 -1.35 -9.86
CA GLY A 91 -4.00 -1.87 -10.97
C GLY A 91 -4.79 -2.80 -11.86
N ARG A 92 -4.05 -3.60 -12.63
CA ARG A 92 -4.62 -4.53 -13.60
C ARG A 92 -3.87 -5.84 -13.69
N PHE A 93 -4.54 -6.84 -14.26
CA PHE A 93 -3.94 -8.10 -14.67
C PHE A 93 -3.52 -8.02 -16.14
N ASP A 94 -2.25 -8.28 -16.41
CA ASP A 94 -1.70 -8.50 -17.75
C ASP A 94 -1.37 -10.00 -17.92
N GLY A 95 -2.35 -10.76 -18.41
CA GLY A 95 -2.30 -12.22 -18.37
C GLY A 95 -2.33 -12.74 -16.93
N GLU A 96 -1.24 -13.37 -16.49
CA GLU A 96 -1.06 -13.85 -15.12
C GLU A 96 -0.29 -12.87 -14.23
N GLN A 97 0.25 -11.79 -14.81
CA GLN A 97 1.02 -10.79 -14.09
C GLN A 97 0.11 -9.73 -13.47
N VAL A 98 0.36 -9.40 -12.21
CA VAL A 98 -0.23 -8.24 -11.55
C VAL A 98 0.61 -7.01 -11.89
N VAL A 99 -0.04 -5.97 -12.42
CA VAL A 99 0.57 -4.66 -12.67
C VAL A 99 -0.09 -3.67 -11.72
N ILE A 100 0.71 -3.11 -10.82
CA ILE A 100 0.30 -2.04 -9.92
C ILE A 100 0.41 -0.72 -10.67
N GLU A 101 -0.67 0.05 -10.73
CA GLU A 101 -0.71 1.32 -11.48
C GLU A 101 -0.65 2.52 -10.54
N HIS A 102 -1.39 2.47 -9.43
CA HIS A 102 -1.38 3.51 -8.41
C HIS A 102 -1.38 2.91 -7.01
N MET A 103 -0.63 3.54 -6.12
CA MET A 103 -0.63 3.29 -4.69
C MET A 103 -0.56 4.63 -3.98
N THR A 104 -1.63 5.03 -3.30
CA THR A 104 -1.76 6.35 -2.66
C THR A 104 -1.64 6.25 -1.15
N ALA A 105 -1.34 7.37 -0.50
CA ALA A 105 -1.41 7.53 0.95
C ALA A 105 -2.24 8.77 1.30
N ASP A 106 -3.08 8.67 2.31
CA ASP A 106 -3.86 9.79 2.84
C ASP A 106 -3.15 10.39 4.04
N THR A 107 -2.44 11.49 3.81
CA THR A 107 -1.66 12.22 4.83
C THR A 107 -2.47 13.31 5.54
N ARG A 108 -3.78 13.43 5.27
CA ARG A 108 -4.62 14.50 5.85
C ARG A 108 -4.70 14.43 7.38
N SER A 109 -4.57 13.24 7.96
CA SER A 109 -4.51 13.05 9.43
C SER A 109 -3.31 13.75 10.06
N PHE A 110 -2.22 13.94 9.31
CA PHE A 110 -0.97 14.52 9.82
C PHE A 110 -1.02 16.05 10.01
N TYR A 111 -1.80 16.75 9.19
CA TYR A 111 -1.86 18.22 9.19
C TYR A 111 -2.95 18.81 10.09
N GLN A 112 -3.58 18.01 10.95
CA GLN A 112 -4.68 18.43 11.82
C GLN A 112 -4.22 19.02 13.16
#